data_AF-A0A1B0DA06-F1
#
_entry.id   AF-A0A1B0DA06-F1
#
_cell.length_a   1.000
_cell.length_b   1.000
_cell.length_c   1.000
_cell.angle_alpha   90.00
_cell.angle_beta   90.00
_cell.angle_gamma   90.00
#
_symmetry.space_group_name_H-M   'P 1'
#
loop_
_entity.id
_entity.type
_entity.pdbx_description
1 polymer ?
#
loop_
_entity_poly.entity_id
_entity_poly.type
_entity_poly.pdbx_seq_one_letter_code
_entity_poly.pdbx_strand_id
1 'polypeptide(L)'
;MPPTTGETLRAWLLSALVVHGAVAGNPDAKRLYDDLLSNYNKLVRPVVNTSDVLKVCIKLKLSQLIDVSWYDYKLRWEPKEYGGVQMLHVPSDHIWRPDIVLYNK
;
A
#
# COMPACT_ATOMS: atom_id res chain seq x y z
N MET A 1 8.98 -30.73 -43.06
CA MET A 1 7.88 -29.86 -43.56
C MET A 1 7.85 -28.61 -42.70
N PRO A 2 7.93 -27.39 -43.28
CA PRO A 2 7.78 -26.17 -42.52
C PRO A 2 6.30 -25.99 -42.10
N PRO A 3 6.02 -25.46 -40.90
CA PRO A 3 4.66 -25.19 -40.46
C PRO A 3 4.03 -24.12 -41.35
N THR A 4 2.73 -24.27 -41.63
CA THR A 4 2.00 -23.32 -42.47
C THR A 4 1.71 -22.03 -41.69
N THR A 5 1.74 -20.87 -42.36
CA THR A 5 1.54 -19.53 -41.77
C THR A 5 0.28 -19.40 -40.89
N GLY A 6 -0.75 -20.22 -41.13
CA GLY A 6 -1.97 -20.23 -40.32
C GLY A 6 -1.81 -20.87 -38.94
N GLU A 7 -0.92 -21.86 -38.80
CA GLU A 7 -0.68 -22.57 -37.54
C GLU A 7 0.17 -21.73 -36.58
N THR A 8 1.12 -20.97 -37.13
CA THR A 8 1.94 -20.04 -36.35
C THR A 8 1.10 -18.89 -35.83
N LEU A 9 0.18 -18.32 -36.63
CA LEU A 9 -0.74 -17.27 -36.18
C LEU A 9 -1.68 -17.76 -35.07
N ARG A 10 -2.18 -18.99 -35.17
CA ARG A 10 -2.99 -19.62 -34.12
C ARG A 10 -2.19 -19.85 -32.84
N ALA A 11 -0.95 -20.31 -32.95
CA ALA A 11 -0.05 -20.46 -31.82
C ALA A 11 0.24 -19.12 -31.13
N TRP A 12 0.47 -18.06 -31.91
CA TRP A 12 0.64 -16.70 -31.38
C TRP A 12 -0.61 -16.18 -30.68
N LEU A 13 -1.80 -16.36 -31.27
CA LEU A 13 -3.07 -15.97 -30.66
C LEU A 13 -3.37 -16.73 -29.37
N LEU A 14 -3.12 -18.05 -29.33
CA LEU A 14 -3.28 -18.86 -28.13
C LEU A 14 -2.27 -18.47 -27.04
N SER A 15 -1.03 -18.17 -27.41
CA SER A 15 -0.01 -17.69 -26.46
C SER A 15 -0.38 -16.32 -25.88
N ALA A 16 -0.92 -15.40 -26.69
CA ALA A 16 -1.42 -14.12 -26.22
C ALA A 16 -2.60 -14.28 -25.26
N LEU A 17 -3.50 -15.25 -25.50
CA LEU A 17 -4.63 -15.51 -24.60
C LEU A 17 -4.19 -16.09 -23.24
N VAL A 18 -3.12 -16.90 -23.22
CA VAL A 18 -2.54 -17.50 -21.99
C VAL A 18 -1.75 -16.48 -21.16
N VAL A 19 -1.14 -15.47 -21.80
CA VAL A 19 -0.33 -14.44 -21.11
C VAL A 19 -1.20 -13.34 -20.45
N HIS A 20 -2.49 -13.24 -20.80
CA HIS A 20 -3.45 -12.39 -20.06
C HIS A 20 -4.02 -13.08 -18.80
N GLY A 21 -3.29 -14.06 -18.25
CA GLY A 21 -3.57 -14.63 -16.94
C GLY A 21 -3.88 -13.51 -15.96
N ALA A 22 -5.14 -13.47 -15.50
CA ALA A 22 -5.66 -12.43 -14.65
C ALA A 22 -4.72 -12.25 -13.45
N VAL A 23 -4.04 -11.11 -13.39
CA VAL A 23 -3.41 -10.63 -12.16
C VAL A 23 -4.56 -10.26 -11.23
N ALA A 24 -5.15 -11.28 -10.60
CA ALA A 24 -6.10 -11.09 -9.52
C ALA A 24 -5.28 -10.60 -8.32
N GLY A 25 -5.31 -9.30 -8.07
CA GLY A 25 -4.77 -8.73 -6.83
C GLY A 25 -5.43 -9.40 -5.62
N ASN A 26 -4.75 -9.41 -4.47
CA ASN A 26 -5.28 -10.06 -3.27
C ASN A 26 -6.60 -9.38 -2.84
N PRO A 27 -7.76 -10.05 -2.96
CA PRO A 27 -9.06 -9.45 -2.65
C PRO A 27 -9.20 -9.12 -1.16
N ASP A 28 -8.53 -9.87 -0.29
CA ASP A 28 -8.54 -9.61 1.15
C ASP A 28 -7.79 -8.34 1.51
N ALA A 29 -6.67 -8.06 0.82
CA ALA A 29 -5.91 -6.82 0.99
C ALA A 29 -6.72 -5.61 0.51
N LYS A 30 -7.49 -5.76 -0.58
CA LYS A 30 -8.41 -4.72 -1.05
C LYS A 30 -9.52 -4.47 -0.03
N ARG A 31 -10.14 -5.52 0.51
CA ARG A 31 -11.18 -5.39 1.53
C ARG A 31 -10.66 -4.69 2.77
N LEU A 32 -9.48 -5.08 3.25
CA LEU A 32 -8.80 -4.44 4.38
C LEU A 32 -8.56 -2.94 4.13
N TYR A 33 -8.09 -2.60 2.93
CA TYR A 33 -7.87 -1.22 2.53
C TYR A 33 -9.16 -0.39 2.59
N ASP A 34 -10.23 -0.91 1.99
CA ASP A 34 -11.53 -0.23 1.94
C ASP A 34 -12.11 -0.08 3.37
N ASP A 35 -12.02 -1.11 4.21
CA ASP A 35 -12.52 -1.09 5.59
C ASP A 35 -11.76 -0.06 6.46
N LEU A 36 -10.42 -0.06 6.43
CA LEU A 36 -9.61 0.85 7.23
C LEU A 36 -9.79 2.31 6.83
N LEU A 37 -9.90 2.59 5.53
CA LEU A 37 -9.91 3.95 5.01
C LEU A 37 -11.32 4.55 4.86
N SER A 38 -12.37 3.74 4.88
CA SER A 38 -13.77 4.19 4.78
C SER A 38 -14.12 5.31 5.77
N ASN A 39 -13.60 5.23 7.00
CA ASN A 39 -13.86 6.20 8.08
C ASN A 39 -12.57 6.84 8.63
N TYR A 40 -11.49 6.80 7.84
CA TYR A 40 -10.24 7.40 8.24
C TYR A 40 -10.21 8.88 7.85
N ASN A 41 -10.06 9.75 8.85
CA ASN A 41 -9.93 11.19 8.62
C ASN A 41 -8.46 11.60 8.64
N LYS A 42 -7.87 11.81 7.46
CA LYS A 42 -6.46 12.21 7.28
C LYS A 42 -6.11 13.59 7.83
N LEU A 43 -7.09 14.45 8.11
CA LEU A 43 -6.87 15.80 8.62
C LEU A 43 -6.66 15.81 10.14
N VAL A 44 -7.04 14.72 10.82
CA VAL A 44 -6.99 14.63 12.27
C VAL A 44 -5.83 13.73 12.67
N ARG A 45 -4.99 14.23 13.60
CA ARG A 45 -3.90 13.45 14.17
C ARG A 45 -4.45 12.15 14.78
N PRO A 46 -3.84 10.99 14.48
CA PRO A 46 -4.30 9.71 15.01
C PRO A 46 -3.83 9.52 16.47
N VAL A 47 -4.47 10.24 17.39
CA VAL A 47 -4.33 10.05 18.85
C VAL A 47 -5.66 9.64 19.46
N VAL A 48 -5.62 8.75 20.46
CA VAL A 48 -6.83 8.31 21.18
C VAL A 48 -7.35 9.46 22.05
N ASN A 49 -6.45 10.11 22.79
CA ASN A 49 -6.76 11.31 23.56
C ASN A 49 -6.01 12.51 22.97
N THR A 50 -6.63 13.68 22.98
CA THR A 50 -6.01 14.93 22.47
C THR A 50 -4.82 15.39 23.29
N SER A 51 -4.72 14.92 24.54
CA SER A 51 -3.61 15.22 25.45
C SER A 51 -2.38 14.32 25.21
N ASP A 52 -2.53 13.24 24.44
CA ASP A 52 -1.45 12.27 24.24
C ASP A 52 -0.48 12.71 23.14
N VAL A 53 0.80 12.40 23.36
CA VAL A 53 1.88 12.71 22.42
C VAL A 53 2.01 11.58 21.39
N LEU A 54 1.89 11.93 20.11
CA LEU A 54 2.24 11.03 19.00
C LEU A 54 3.75 11.06 18.77
N LYS A 55 4.41 9.91 18.94
CA LYS A 55 5.85 9.76 18.72
C LYS A 55 6.13 9.54 17.23
N VAL A 56 6.91 10.44 16.63
CA VAL A 56 7.42 10.31 15.26
C VAL A 56 8.91 9.98 15.33
N CYS A 57 9.30 8.87 14.72
CA CYS A 57 10.70 8.45 14.61
C CYS A 57 11.23 8.85 13.24
N ILE A 58 12.31 9.63 13.21
CA ILE A 58 12.97 10.08 11.97
C ILE A 58 14.38 9.52 11.95
N LYS A 59 14.72 8.81 10.87
CA LYS A 59 16.10 8.35 10.61
C LYS A 59 16.70 9.22 9.52
N LEU A 60 17.86 9.81 9.80
CA LEU A 60 18.55 10.74 8.90
C LEU A 60 19.93 10.22 8.52
N LYS A 61 20.30 10.41 7.26
CA LYS A 61 21.65 10.40 6.73
C LYS A 61 22.02 11.85 6.42
N LEU A 62 23.31 12.19 6.46
CA LEU A 62 23.80 13.56 6.31
C LEU A 62 23.21 14.33 5.12
N SER A 63 22.89 13.62 4.03
CA SER A 63 22.34 14.19 2.80
C SER A 63 20.91 13.72 2.46
N GLN A 64 20.29 12.87 3.27
CA GLN A 64 19.02 12.21 2.92
C GLN A 64 18.17 11.88 4.16
N LEU A 65 16.86 12.14 4.09
CA LEU A 65 15.90 11.54 5.01
C LEU A 65 15.73 10.06 4.63
N ILE A 66 16.03 9.17 5.57
CA ILE A 66 16.05 7.71 5.31
C ILE A 66 14.66 7.12 5.50
N ASP A 67 14.01 7.49 6.59
CA ASP A 67 12.79 6.83 7.05
C ASP A 67 12.07 7.70 8.07
N VAL A 68 10.74 7.77 7.98
CA VAL A 68 9.85 8.43 8.93
C VAL A 68 8.78 7.43 9.30
N SER A 69 8.70 7.08 10.58
CA SER A 69 7.74 6.11 11.10
C SER A 69 6.98 6.67 12.29
N TRP A 70 5.69 6.33 12.36
CA TRP A 70 4.81 6.67 13.48
C TRP A 70 3.82 5.54 13.71
N TYR A 71 3.17 5.54 14.87
CA TYR A 71 2.11 4.60 15.20
C TYR A 71 0.75 5.24 15.01
N ASP A 72 -0.12 4.57 14.26
CA ASP A 72 -1.52 4.97 14.06
C ASP A 72 -2.44 3.88 14.62
N TYR A 73 -3.27 4.24 15.60
CA TYR A 73 -4.16 3.29 16.26
C TYR A 73 -5.39 2.91 15.43
N LYS A 74 -5.76 3.73 14.42
CA LYS A 74 -6.90 3.47 13.53
C LYS A 74 -6.53 2.51 12.41
N LEU A 75 -5.26 2.46 12.03
CA LEU A 75 -4.74 1.56 10.98
C LEU A 75 -4.29 0.21 11.58
N ARG A 76 -5.16 -0.41 12.38
CA ARG A 76 -4.90 -1.70 13.02
C ARG A 76 -5.98 -2.71 12.63
N TRP A 77 -5.54 -3.94 12.38
CA TRP A 77 -6.42 -5.04 12.02
C TRP A 77 -5.85 -6.36 12.54
N GLU A 78 -6.69 -7.39 12.58
CA GLU A 78 -6.27 -8.76 12.88
C GLU A 78 -6.00 -9.49 11.56
N PRO A 79 -4.76 -9.95 11.27
CA PRO A 79 -4.42 -10.59 9.99
C PRO A 79 -5.32 -11.79 9.66
N LYS A 80 -5.78 -12.53 10.67
CA LYS A 80 -6.64 -13.71 10.50
C LYS A 80 -7.98 -13.39 9.82
N GLU A 81 -8.50 -12.17 9.99
CA GLU A 81 -9.77 -11.76 9.39
C GLU A 81 -9.64 -11.40 7.90
N TYR A 82 -8.42 -11.09 7.45
CA TYR A 82 -8.12 -10.58 6.10
C TYR A 82 -7.10 -11.47 5.39
N GLY A 83 -7.31 -12.79 5.40
CA GLY A 83 -6.49 -13.73 4.61
C GLY A 83 -5.01 -13.80 5.01
N GLY A 84 -4.66 -13.38 6.23
CA GLY A 84 -3.28 -13.36 6.73
C GLY A 84 -2.45 -12.15 6.29
N VAL A 85 -3.07 -11.09 5.78
CA VAL A 85 -2.37 -9.86 5.36
C VAL A 85 -1.71 -9.21 6.57
N GLN A 86 -0.37 -9.14 6.58
CA GLN A 86 0.42 -8.51 7.66
C GLN A 86 0.92 -7.11 7.30
N MET A 87 0.99 -6.79 6.01
CA MET A 87 1.46 -5.50 5.51
C MET A 87 0.54 -5.03 4.39
N LEU A 88 0.15 -3.76 4.47
CA LEU A 88 -0.67 -3.09 3.47
C LEU A 88 0.06 -1.83 2.99
N HIS A 89 0.23 -1.70 1.68
CA HIS A 89 0.80 -0.50 1.07
C HIS A 89 -0.33 0.50 0.78
N VAL A 90 -0.25 1.69 1.37
CA VAL A 90 -1.24 2.76 1.22
C VAL A 90 -0.55 4.03 0.72
N PRO A 91 -1.11 4.72 -0.30
CA PRO A 91 -0.60 6.01 -0.72
C PRO A 91 -0.60 7.03 0.43
N SER A 92 0.48 7.78 0.52
CA SER A 92 0.71 8.77 1.58
C SER A 92 -0.34 9.90 1.58
N ASP A 93 -1.09 10.12 0.51
CA ASP A 93 -2.14 11.16 0.42
C ASP A 93 -3.48 10.76 1.05
N HIS A 94 -3.64 9.47 1.38
CA HIS A 94 -4.87 8.93 1.97
C HIS A 94 -4.79 8.79 3.50
N ILE A 95 -3.61 8.95 4.08
CA ILE A 95 -3.37 8.82 5.51
C ILE A 95 -2.86 10.14 6.10
N TRP A 96 -3.01 10.31 7.42
CA TRP A 96 -2.41 11.44 8.11
C TRP A 96 -0.89 11.29 8.07
N ARG A 97 -0.19 12.41 7.90
CA ARG A 97 1.27 12.48 7.99
C ARG A 97 1.67 13.68 8.82
N PRO A 98 2.76 13.57 9.60
CA PRO A 98 3.29 14.73 10.29
C PRO A 98 3.82 15.75 9.28
N ASP A 99 3.54 17.03 9.54
CA ASP A 99 4.22 18.13 8.86
C ASP A 99 5.60 18.30 9.50
N ILE A 100 6.67 18.16 8.70
CA ILE A 100 8.06 18.21 9.15
C ILE A 100 8.75 19.31 8.37
N VAL A 101 9.09 20.40 9.06
CA VAL A 101 9.83 21.52 8.50
C VAL A 101 11.27 21.52 9.01
N LEU A 102 12.22 21.77 8.10
CA LEU A 102 13.62 21.96 8.47
C LEU A 102 13.84 23.44 8.73
N TYR A 103 14.16 23.80 9.98
CA TYR A 103 14.56 25.16 10.31
C TYR A 103 16.08 25.27 10.22
N ASN A 104 16.57 26.12 9.33
CA ASN A 104 17.99 26.48 9.25
C ASN A 104 18.16 27.91 9.80
N LYS A 105 19.12 28.11 10.70
CA LYS A 105 19.48 29.45 11.21
C LYS A 105 20.70 29.97 10.51
#